data_AF-A0A542XA55-F1
#
_entry.id   AF-A0A542XA55-F1
#
_cell.length_a   1.000
_cell.length_b   1.000
_cell.length_c   1.000
_cell.angle_alpha   90.00
_cell.angle_beta   90.00
_cell.angle_gamma   90.00
#
_symmetry.space_group_name_H-M   'P 1'
#
loop_
_entity.id
_entity.type
_entity.pdbx_description
1 polymer ?
#
loop_
_entity_poly.entity_id
_entity_poly.type
_entity_poly.pdbx_seq_one_letter_code
_entity_poly.pdbx_strand_id
1 'polypeptide(L)'
;MRWAEQVADRLRTAHRSALLLEVWLLLAGTVFLVLLTVAGSPSWYALAWLALFGVVLVLPASMPAQLLVPASPLVWWFAQPDPLSAWSIPAACALLVIFAVQALLNAAPDGPPPAPVVLRRYVRRVALVAITPAAVWLLTRGLAVGDLRLEAFTVLGLAAVAATTLALPRLVRADPPPETPAPKAVER
;
A
#
# COMPACT_ATOMS: atom_id res chain seq x y z
N MET A 1 20.54 -5.43 -27.27
CA MET A 1 19.40 -5.80 -28.15
C MET A 1 18.39 -6.70 -27.45
N ARG A 2 18.79 -7.80 -26.79
CA ARG A 2 17.87 -8.71 -26.07
C ARG A 2 16.95 -8.07 -25.00
N TRP A 3 17.36 -6.95 -24.42
CA TRP A 3 16.60 -6.23 -23.37
C TRP A 3 15.32 -5.57 -23.90
N ALA A 4 15.44 -4.79 -24.97
CA ALA A 4 14.29 -4.08 -25.53
C ALA A 4 13.24 -5.05 -26.09
N GLU A 5 13.69 -6.19 -26.60
CA GLU A 5 12.84 -7.28 -27.09
C GLU A 5 12.07 -7.95 -25.96
N GLN A 6 12.72 -8.29 -24.84
CA GLN A 6 12.05 -8.86 -23.66
C GLN A 6 11.00 -7.92 -23.06
N VAL A 7 11.32 -6.63 -22.96
CA VAL A 7 10.35 -5.62 -22.47
C VAL A 7 9.19 -5.47 -23.44
N ALA A 8 9.45 -5.44 -24.74
CA ALA A 8 8.41 -5.33 -25.77
C ALA A 8 7.47 -6.55 -25.79
N ASP A 9 8.01 -7.76 -25.68
CA ASP A 9 7.20 -8.99 -25.63
C ASP A 9 6.39 -9.09 -24.35
N ARG A 10 6.94 -8.61 -23.23
CA ARG A 10 6.21 -8.52 -21.96
C ARG A 10 5.06 -7.51 -22.04
N LEU A 11 5.29 -6.32 -22.61
CA LEU A 11 4.24 -5.32 -22.80
C LEU A 11 3.13 -5.79 -23.74
N ARG A 12 3.45 -6.65 -24.72
CA ARG A 12 2.47 -7.24 -25.65
C ARG A 12 1.62 -8.34 -25.00
N THR A 13 2.17 -9.09 -24.06
CA THR A 13 1.52 -10.24 -23.41
C THR A 13 0.88 -9.90 -22.06
N ALA A 14 1.32 -8.83 -21.42
CA ALA A 14 0.82 -8.41 -20.13
C ALA A 14 -0.62 -7.88 -20.20
N HIS A 15 -1.45 -8.34 -19.26
CA HIS A 15 -2.80 -7.85 -19.12
C HIS A 15 -2.80 -6.39 -18.65
N ARG A 16 -3.63 -5.52 -19.27
CA ARG A 16 -3.65 -4.06 -19.03
C ARG A 16 -3.72 -3.66 -17.55
N SER A 17 -4.44 -4.44 -16.75
CA SER A 17 -4.61 -4.21 -15.31
C SER A 17 -3.34 -4.46 -14.49
N ALA A 18 -2.52 -5.44 -14.88
CA ALA A 18 -1.24 -5.68 -14.23
C ALA A 18 -0.27 -4.53 -14.50
N LEU A 19 -0.22 -4.03 -15.74
CA LEU A 19 0.56 -2.85 -16.10
C LEU A 19 0.11 -1.60 -15.34
N LEU A 20 -1.20 -1.39 -15.18
CA LEU A 20 -1.72 -0.27 -14.37
C LEU A 20 -1.30 -0.38 -12.90
N LEU A 21 -1.33 -1.58 -12.32
CA LEU A 21 -0.87 -1.80 -10.95
C LEU A 21 0.65 -1.58 -10.81
N GLU A 22 1.45 -1.99 -11.78
CA GLU A 22 2.89 -1.67 -11.81
C GLU A 22 3.14 -0.17 -11.87
N VAL A 23 2.41 0.56 -12.72
CA VAL A 23 2.49 2.04 -12.78
C VAL A 23 2.11 2.67 -11.44
N TRP A 24 1.04 2.18 -10.79
CA TRP A 24 0.65 2.62 -9.46
C TRP A 24 1.71 2.34 -8.40
N LEU A 25 2.37 1.18 -8.49
CA LEU A 25 3.47 0.80 -7.60
C LEU A 25 4.65 1.76 -7.74
N LEU A 26 5.03 2.07 -8.98
CA LEU A 26 6.09 3.02 -9.28
C LEU A 26 5.75 4.40 -8.71
N LEU A 27 4.54 4.89 -8.99
CA LEU A 27 4.07 6.19 -8.53
C LEU A 27 4.04 6.27 -6.99
N ALA A 28 3.51 5.24 -6.31
CA ALA A 28 3.49 5.17 -4.86
C ALA A 28 4.90 5.14 -4.25
N GLY A 29 5.84 4.40 -4.84
CA GLY A 29 7.23 4.38 -4.40
C GLY A 29 7.98 5.69 -4.65
N THR A 30 7.70 6.41 -5.75
CA THR A 30 8.23 7.75 -5.97
C THR A 30 7.70 8.74 -4.93
N VAL A 31 6.39 8.72 -4.66
CA VAL A 31 5.77 9.55 -3.62
C VAL A 31 6.37 9.23 -2.25
N PHE A 32 6.54 7.96 -1.91
CA PHE A 32 7.19 7.52 -0.68
C PHE A 32 8.59 8.11 -0.49
N LEU A 33 9.43 8.02 -1.52
CA LEU A 33 10.79 8.57 -1.48
C LEU A 33 10.80 10.10 -1.30
N VAL A 34 9.96 10.81 -2.05
CA VAL A 34 9.88 12.27 -1.96
C VAL A 34 9.49 12.67 -0.54
N LEU A 35 8.50 12.01 0.04
CA LEU A 35 8.02 12.29 1.39
C LEU A 35 9.08 11.94 2.45
N LEU A 36 9.80 10.83 2.31
CA LEU A 36 10.94 10.50 3.17
C LEU A 36 12.06 11.55 3.08
N THR A 37 12.36 12.03 1.88
CA THR A 37 13.41 13.05 1.65
C THR A 37 13.02 14.36 2.33
N VAL A 38 11.76 14.79 2.17
CA VAL A 38 11.21 15.97 2.84
C VAL A 38 11.12 15.77 4.37
N ALA A 39 10.94 14.53 4.83
CA ALA A 39 10.97 14.19 6.26
C ALA A 39 12.39 14.20 6.87
N GLY A 40 13.43 14.55 6.10
CA GLY A 40 14.80 14.72 6.59
C GLY A 40 15.70 13.49 6.42
N SER A 41 15.27 12.47 5.66
CA SER A 41 16.10 11.28 5.44
C SER A 41 17.26 11.52 4.45
N PRO A 42 18.36 10.77 4.55
CA PRO A 42 19.51 10.88 3.67
C PRO A 42 19.21 10.64 2.17
N SER A 43 19.79 11.45 1.29
CA SER A 43 19.52 11.45 -0.16
C SER A 43 20.00 10.19 -0.92
N TRP A 44 20.90 9.38 -0.35
CA TRP A 44 21.43 8.19 -1.00
C TRP A 44 20.41 7.03 -1.08
N TYR A 45 19.34 7.04 -0.27
CA TYR A 45 18.24 6.08 -0.38
C TYR A 45 17.44 6.24 -1.67
N ALA A 46 17.30 7.46 -2.18
CA ALA A 46 16.65 7.71 -3.47
C ALA A 46 17.38 7.00 -4.61
N LEU A 47 18.72 6.96 -4.56
CA LEU A 47 19.55 6.26 -5.54
C LEU A 47 19.41 4.74 -5.42
N ALA A 48 19.45 4.20 -4.20
CA ALA A 48 19.26 2.76 -3.96
C ALA A 48 17.89 2.28 -4.42
N TRP A 49 16.85 3.09 -4.20
CA TRP A 49 15.49 2.79 -4.60
C TRP A 49 15.25 2.97 -6.10
N LEU A 50 15.85 3.97 -6.75
CA LEU A 50 15.86 4.09 -8.21
C LEU A 50 16.57 2.90 -8.88
N ALA A 51 17.68 2.42 -8.30
CA ALA A 51 18.37 1.22 -8.77
C ALA A 51 17.48 -0.02 -8.62
N LEU A 52 16.79 -0.16 -7.48
CA LEU A 52 15.85 -1.25 -7.23
C LEU A 52 14.66 -1.22 -8.20
N PHE A 53 14.14 -0.03 -8.53
CA PHE A 53 13.12 0.16 -9.56
C PHE A 53 13.61 -0.25 -10.96
N GLY A 54 14.85 0.13 -11.30
CA GLY A 54 15.48 -0.30 -12.56
C GLY A 54 15.56 -1.81 -12.67
N VAL A 55 15.90 -2.49 -11.57
CA VAL A 55 15.94 -3.97 -11.50
C VAL A 55 14.54 -4.58 -11.63
N VAL A 56 13.54 -4.03 -10.94
CA VAL A 56 12.14 -4.48 -10.98
C VAL A 56 11.53 -4.40 -12.38
N LEU A 57 11.81 -3.34 -13.13
CA LEU A 57 11.33 -3.18 -14.50
C LEU A 57 11.93 -4.22 -15.47
N VAL A 58 13.10 -4.78 -15.12
CA VAL A 58 13.84 -5.75 -15.94
C VAL A 58 13.46 -7.19 -15.58
N LEU A 59 12.99 -7.44 -14.36
CA LEU A 59 12.68 -8.78 -13.87
C LEU A 59 11.34 -9.31 -14.42
N PRO A 60 11.20 -10.65 -14.52
CA PRO A 60 9.93 -11.30 -14.89
C PRO A 60 8.81 -10.91 -13.93
N ALA A 61 7.55 -10.84 -14.42
CA ALA A 61 6.37 -10.38 -13.67
C ALA A 61 6.18 -10.96 -12.26
N SER A 62 6.67 -12.17 -12.02
CA SER A 62 6.56 -12.87 -10.74
C SER A 62 7.59 -12.46 -9.69
N MET A 63 8.70 -11.82 -10.07
CA MET A 63 9.82 -11.48 -9.18
C MET A 63 9.83 -10.07 -8.56
N PRO A 64 9.34 -8.99 -9.20
CA PRO A 64 9.50 -7.64 -8.63
C PRO A 64 8.72 -7.45 -7.33
N ALA A 65 7.56 -8.08 -7.18
CA ALA A 65 6.80 -8.04 -5.95
C ALA A 65 7.53 -8.78 -4.80
N GLN A 66 8.33 -9.82 -5.08
CA GLN A 66 9.04 -10.57 -4.03
C GLN A 66 10.26 -9.81 -3.47
N LEU A 67 10.90 -8.96 -4.28
CA LEU A 67 12.06 -8.16 -3.86
C LEU A 67 11.66 -6.81 -3.24
N LEU A 68 10.59 -6.18 -3.75
CA LEU A 68 10.17 -4.88 -3.22
C LEU A 68 9.44 -4.97 -1.87
N VAL A 69 8.79 -6.09 -1.56
CA VAL A 69 8.13 -6.34 -0.25
C VAL A 69 9.12 -6.25 0.93
N PRO A 70 10.28 -6.92 0.94
CA PRO A 70 11.25 -6.77 2.01
C PRO A 70 12.08 -5.48 1.89
N ALA A 71 12.33 -4.97 0.69
CA ALA A 71 13.15 -3.78 0.51
C ALA A 71 12.48 -2.49 1.01
N SER A 72 11.16 -2.35 0.83
CA SER A 72 10.41 -1.16 1.25
C SER A 72 10.42 -0.89 2.77
N PRO A 73 10.18 -1.87 3.68
CA PRO A 73 10.32 -1.67 5.12
C PRO A 73 11.79 -1.54 5.55
N LEU A 74 12.74 -2.15 4.83
CA LEU A 74 14.17 -1.92 5.08
C LEU A 74 14.54 -0.47 4.81
N VAL A 75 14.07 0.12 3.71
CA VAL A 75 14.28 1.55 3.42
C VAL A 75 13.69 2.42 4.51
N TRP A 76 12.47 2.12 4.99
CA TRP A 76 11.88 2.84 6.12
C TRP A 76 12.74 2.73 7.40
N TRP A 77 13.20 1.52 7.72
CA TRP A 77 14.01 1.23 8.90
C TRP A 77 15.34 1.98 8.89
N PHE A 78 16.01 1.99 7.73
CA PHE A 78 17.29 2.66 7.55
C PHE A 78 17.17 4.18 7.38
N ALA A 79 16.08 4.66 6.81
CA ALA A 79 15.82 6.09 6.64
C ALA A 79 15.59 6.82 7.97
N GLN A 80 15.14 6.10 9.02
CA GLN A 80 14.82 6.65 10.34
C GLN A 80 14.16 8.03 10.26
N PRO A 81 13.03 8.17 9.55
CA PRO A 81 12.37 9.47 9.42
C PRO A 81 12.02 9.99 10.81
N ASP A 82 12.17 11.31 11.02
CA ASP A 82 11.80 11.93 12.28
C ASP A 82 10.33 11.59 12.58
N PRO A 83 10.05 10.84 13.68
CA PRO A 83 8.70 10.40 14.00
C PRO A 83 7.75 11.57 14.31
N LEU A 84 8.27 12.77 14.57
CA LEU A 84 7.48 13.97 14.82
C LEU A 84 7.30 14.85 13.57
N SER A 85 7.95 14.51 12.46
CA SER A 85 7.77 15.22 11.19
C SER A 85 6.37 15.00 10.63
N ALA A 86 5.70 16.07 10.20
CA ALA A 86 4.39 16.00 9.56
C ALA A 86 4.38 15.15 8.27
N TRP A 87 5.56 14.92 7.68
CA TRP A 87 5.75 14.15 6.46
C TRP A 87 5.92 12.64 6.70
N SER A 88 6.06 12.22 7.96
CA SER A 88 6.17 10.81 8.33
C SER A 88 4.86 10.02 8.11
N ILE A 89 3.69 10.58 8.41
CA ILE A 89 2.41 9.91 8.12
C ILE A 89 2.21 9.73 6.61
N PRO A 90 2.29 10.78 5.76
CA PRO A 90 2.11 10.60 4.32
C PRO A 90 3.08 9.56 3.75
N ALA A 91 4.33 9.51 4.24
CA ALA A 91 5.30 8.51 3.84
C ALA A 91 4.88 7.10 4.28
N ALA A 92 4.41 6.91 5.51
CA ALA A 92 3.88 5.62 5.99
C ALA A 92 2.63 5.16 5.19
N CYS A 93 1.76 6.10 4.80
CA CYS A 93 0.61 5.82 3.93
C CYS A 93 1.06 5.38 2.53
N ALA A 94 2.05 6.06 1.94
CA ALA A 94 2.62 5.65 0.65
C ALA A 94 3.23 4.24 0.72
N LEU A 95 3.92 3.92 1.83
CA LEU A 95 4.43 2.58 2.09
C LEU A 95 3.31 1.53 2.16
N LEU A 96 2.21 1.82 2.86
CA LEU A 96 1.03 0.96 2.91
C LEU A 96 0.42 0.72 1.51
N VAL A 97 0.40 1.74 0.65
CA VAL A 97 -0.07 1.61 -0.75
C VAL A 97 0.87 0.70 -1.55
N ILE A 98 2.19 0.83 -1.39
CA ILE A 98 3.19 -0.05 -2.03
C ILE A 98 2.91 -1.51 -1.66
N PHE A 99 2.76 -1.81 -0.37
CA PHE A 99 2.41 -3.15 0.11
C PHE A 99 1.07 -3.64 -0.44
N ALA A 100 0.05 -2.78 -0.45
CA ALA A 100 -1.28 -3.13 -0.91
C ALA A 100 -1.29 -3.50 -2.40
N VAL A 101 -0.61 -2.71 -3.24
CA VAL A 101 -0.48 -2.94 -4.68
C VAL A 101 0.34 -4.20 -4.96
N GLN A 102 1.42 -4.45 -4.22
CA GLN A 102 2.21 -5.67 -4.36
C GLN A 102 1.44 -6.93 -3.98
N ALA A 103 0.65 -6.89 -2.91
CA ALA A 103 -0.20 -8.01 -2.53
C ALA A 103 -1.24 -8.32 -3.62
N LEU A 104 -1.78 -7.30 -4.29
CA LEU A 104 -2.69 -7.48 -5.43
C LEU A 104 -1.98 -8.10 -6.64
N LEU A 105 -0.77 -7.64 -6.97
CA LEU A 105 0.06 -8.22 -8.04
C LEU A 105 0.40 -9.69 -7.75
N ASN A 106 0.70 -10.03 -6.51
CA ASN A 106 1.00 -11.42 -6.10
C ASN A 106 -0.23 -12.33 -6.07
N ALA A 107 -1.42 -11.78 -5.82
CA ALA A 107 -2.64 -12.59 -5.75
C ALA A 107 -3.12 -13.09 -7.12
N ALA A 108 -2.76 -12.40 -8.21
CA ALA A 108 -3.14 -12.76 -9.57
C ALA A 108 -2.05 -12.34 -10.59
N PRO A 109 -0.89 -13.01 -10.60
CA PRO A 109 0.24 -12.63 -11.46
C PRO A 109 -0.08 -12.70 -12.96
N ASP A 110 -0.89 -13.69 -13.36
CA ASP A 110 -1.31 -13.91 -14.76
C ASP A 110 -2.84 -14.01 -14.92
N GLY A 111 -3.59 -13.68 -13.84
CA GLY A 111 -5.03 -13.87 -13.78
C GLY A 111 -5.84 -12.67 -14.28
N PRO A 112 -7.14 -12.86 -14.59
CA PRO A 112 -8.04 -11.74 -14.82
C PRO A 112 -8.06 -10.83 -13.57
N PRO A 113 -8.21 -9.51 -13.76
CA PRO A 113 -8.16 -8.57 -12.66
C PRO A 113 -9.22 -8.92 -11.59
N PRO A 114 -8.91 -8.69 -10.30
CA PRO A 114 -9.89 -8.88 -9.25
C PRO A 114 -11.14 -8.05 -9.55
N ALA A 115 -12.32 -8.64 -9.36
CA ALA A 115 -13.58 -7.96 -9.61
C ALA A 115 -13.62 -6.59 -8.88
N PRO A 116 -14.21 -5.53 -9.48
CA PRO A 116 -14.18 -4.18 -8.91
C PRO A 116 -14.67 -4.11 -7.45
N VAL A 117 -15.60 -4.98 -7.08
CA VAL A 117 -16.12 -5.11 -5.71
C VAL A 117 -15.03 -5.57 -4.73
N VAL A 118 -14.22 -6.56 -5.12
CA VAL A 118 -13.09 -7.06 -4.31
C VAL A 118 -12.04 -5.96 -4.16
N LEU A 119 -11.74 -5.23 -5.23
CA LEU A 119 -10.80 -4.11 -5.20
C LEU A 119 -11.29 -3.00 -4.26
N ARG A 120 -12.57 -2.59 -4.33
CA ARG A 120 -13.14 -1.58 -3.42
C ARG A 120 -13.08 -2.02 -1.96
N ARG A 121 -13.41 -3.29 -1.66
CA ARG A 121 -13.29 -3.84 -0.30
C ARG A 121 -11.85 -3.80 0.19
N TYR A 122 -10.91 -4.17 -0.67
CA TYR A 122 -9.50 -4.16 -0.34
C TYR A 122 -8.98 -2.74 -0.07
N VAL A 123 -9.30 -1.78 -0.94
CA VAL A 123 -8.98 -0.35 -0.74
C VAL A 123 -9.57 0.15 0.59
N ARG A 124 -10.82 -0.20 0.91
CA ARG A 124 -11.45 0.18 2.18
C ARG A 124 -10.70 -0.38 3.40
N ARG A 125 -10.27 -1.64 3.34
CA ARG A 125 -9.46 -2.27 4.40
C ARG A 125 -8.12 -1.57 4.57
N VAL A 126 -7.42 -1.28 3.47
CA VAL A 126 -6.15 -0.55 3.49
C VAL A 126 -6.32 0.85 4.07
N ALA A 127 -7.39 1.57 3.69
CA ALA A 127 -7.69 2.89 4.25
C ALA A 127 -7.93 2.85 5.77
N LEU A 128 -8.65 1.84 6.27
CA LEU A 128 -8.85 1.65 7.72
C LEU A 128 -7.53 1.37 8.45
N VAL A 129 -6.67 0.54 7.85
CA VAL A 129 -5.34 0.26 8.39
C VAL A 129 -4.48 1.53 8.42
N ALA A 130 -4.61 2.44 7.43
CA ALA A 130 -3.89 3.72 7.40
C ALA A 130 -4.42 4.74 8.43
N ILE A 131 -5.73 4.76 8.69
CA ILE A 131 -6.35 5.69 9.65
C ILE A 131 -5.85 5.43 11.08
N THR A 132 -5.66 4.18 11.47
CA THR A 132 -5.24 3.83 12.85
C THR A 132 -3.89 4.45 13.25
N PRO A 133 -2.77 4.21 12.53
CA PRO A 133 -1.49 4.83 12.84
C PRO A 133 -1.50 6.34 12.63
N ALA A 134 -2.28 6.87 11.67
CA ALA A 134 -2.42 8.32 11.49
C ALA A 134 -3.09 8.99 12.71
N ALA A 135 -4.15 8.37 13.25
CA ALA A 135 -4.80 8.82 14.48
C ALA A 135 -3.86 8.73 15.68
N VAL A 136 -3.12 7.62 15.83
CA VAL A 136 -2.12 7.46 16.90
C VAL A 136 -1.03 8.54 16.79
N TRP A 137 -0.51 8.80 15.60
CA TRP A 137 0.49 9.86 15.41
C TRP A 137 -0.06 11.25 15.72
N LEU A 138 -1.28 11.56 15.27
CA LEU A 138 -1.93 12.85 15.57
C LEU A 138 -2.07 13.04 17.09
N LEU A 139 -2.39 11.95 17.79
CA LEU A 139 -2.47 11.92 19.24
C LEU A 139 -1.10 12.19 19.89
N THR A 140 -0.06 11.47 19.46
CA THR A 140 1.31 11.66 19.96
C THR A 140 1.84 13.06 19.67
N ARG A 141 1.53 13.64 18.50
CA ARG A 141 1.94 15.00 18.16
C ARG A 141 1.20 16.04 18.99
N GLY A 142 -0.09 15.83 19.27
CA GLY A 142 -0.86 16.66 20.19
C GLY A 142 -0.27 16.67 21.61
N LEU A 143 0.18 15.52 22.09
CA LEU A 143 0.90 15.39 23.37
C LEU A 143 2.26 16.10 23.38
N ALA A 144 3.00 16.05 22.27
CA ALA A 144 4.33 16.66 22.20
C ALA A 144 4.30 18.20 22.10
N VAL A 145 3.17 18.78 21.67
CA VAL A 145 3.04 20.23 21.40
C VAL A 145 2.25 20.97 22.50
N GLY A 146 1.51 20.28 23.38
CA GLY A 146 0.65 20.94 24.36
C GLY A 146 0.77 20.43 25.80
N ASP A 147 0.51 21.32 26.77
CA ASP A 147 0.26 21.10 28.22
C ASP A 147 -1.01 20.26 28.52
N LEU A 148 -1.38 19.35 27.62
CA LEU A 148 -2.60 18.56 27.70
C LEU A 148 -2.38 17.33 28.58
N ARG A 149 -3.29 17.12 29.55
CA ARG A 149 -3.24 16.00 30.50
C ARG A 149 -3.21 14.65 29.77
N LEU A 150 -2.16 13.87 30.01
CA LEU A 150 -1.88 12.54 29.44
C LEU A 150 -3.11 11.61 29.39
N GLU A 151 -3.97 11.68 30.41
CA GLU A 151 -5.14 10.81 30.56
C GLU A 151 -6.15 10.96 29.41
N ALA A 152 -6.43 12.18 28.96
CA ALA A 152 -7.42 12.43 27.90
C ALA A 152 -6.97 11.84 26.54
N PHE A 153 -5.67 11.88 26.25
CA PHE A 153 -5.11 11.31 25.02
C PHE A 153 -5.01 9.79 25.06
N THR A 154 -4.75 9.21 26.23
CA THR A 154 -4.71 7.74 26.37
C THR A 154 -6.10 7.16 26.13
N VAL A 155 -7.13 7.82 26.66
CA VAL A 155 -8.55 7.48 26.41
C VAL A 155 -8.91 7.68 24.93
N LEU A 156 -8.51 8.79 24.30
CA LEU A 156 -8.75 9.02 22.87
C LEU A 156 -8.02 8.02 21.96
N GLY A 157 -6.79 7.63 22.30
CA GLY A 157 -6.02 6.62 21.58
C GLY A 157 -6.61 5.23 21.67
N LEU A 158 -6.99 4.82 22.88
CA LEU A 158 -7.73 3.57 23.09
C LEU A 158 -9.09 3.59 22.40
N ALA A 159 -9.81 4.72 22.43
CA ALA A 159 -11.08 4.87 21.72
C ALA A 159 -10.92 4.81 20.20
N ALA A 160 -9.85 5.40 19.64
CA ALA A 160 -9.56 5.32 18.21
C ALA A 160 -9.22 3.89 17.79
N VAL A 161 -8.37 3.19 18.55
CA VAL A 161 -8.03 1.77 18.31
C VAL A 161 -9.25 0.87 18.47
N ALA A 162 -10.08 1.11 19.49
CA ALA A 162 -11.34 0.40 19.69
C ALA A 162 -12.32 0.67 18.54
N ALA A 163 -12.41 1.90 18.06
CA ALA A 163 -13.28 2.26 16.94
C ALA A 163 -12.82 1.57 15.65
N THR A 164 -11.52 1.53 15.33
CA THR A 164 -11.05 0.82 14.13
C THR A 164 -11.20 -0.69 14.25
N THR A 165 -10.92 -1.29 15.41
CA THR A 165 -11.13 -2.73 15.63
C THR A 165 -12.59 -3.15 15.61
N LEU A 166 -13.53 -2.30 16.06
CA LEU A 166 -14.97 -2.56 16.02
C LEU A 166 -15.63 -2.20 14.68
N ALA A 167 -15.07 -1.25 13.93
CA ALA A 167 -15.55 -0.89 12.60
C ALA A 167 -15.14 -1.93 11.54
N LEU A 168 -13.94 -2.51 11.64
CA LEU A 168 -13.42 -3.48 10.66
C LEU A 168 -14.40 -4.65 10.39
N PRO A 169 -14.94 -5.36 11.41
CA PRO A 169 -15.82 -6.51 11.20
C PRO A 169 -17.17 -6.11 10.61
N ARG A 170 -17.70 -4.93 11.01
CA ARG A 170 -18.99 -4.43 10.52
C ARG A 170 -18.90 -4.02 9.06
N LEU A 171 -17.79 -3.41 8.65
CA LEU A 171 -17.55 -3.03 7.26
C LEU A 171 -17.24 -4.22 6.36
N VAL A 172 -16.72 -5.32 6.92
CA VAL A 172 -16.52 -6.59 6.21
C VAL A 172 -17.83 -7.36 6.02
N ARG A 173 -18.79 -7.23 6.95
CA ARG A 173 -20.10 -7.91 6.90
C ARG A 173 -21.20 -7.15 6.17
N ALA A 174 -21.03 -5.85 5.92
CA ALA A 174 -22.07 -5.00 5.32
C ALA A 174 -22.33 -5.26 3.83
N ASP A 175 -21.53 -6.07 3.15
CA ASP A 175 -21.77 -6.38 1.75
C ASP A 175 -22.53 -7.70 1.58
N PRO A 176 -23.60 -7.72 0.76
CA PRO A 176 -24.33 -8.95 0.46
C PRO A 176 -23.40 -9.97 -0.21
N PRO A 177 -23.66 -11.28 -0.02
CA PRO A 177 -22.95 -12.33 -0.74
C PRO A 177 -23.12 -12.11 -2.25
N PRO A 178 -22.10 -12.47 -3.07
CA PRO A 178 -22.25 -12.41 -4.52
C PRO A 178 -23.48 -13.23 -4.91
N GLU A 179 -24.41 -12.63 -5.65
CA GLU A 179 -25.57 -13.33 -6.19
C GLU A 179 -25.07 -14.57 -6.91
N THR A 180 -25.41 -15.73 -6.36
CA THR A 180 -25.19 -17.01 -7.02
C THR A 180 -25.90 -16.94 -8.36
N PRO A 181 -25.22 -17.08 -9.50
CA PRO A 181 -25.89 -17.01 -10.80
C PRO A 181 -26.99 -18.06 -10.80
N ALA A 182 -28.23 -17.60 -11.04
CA ALA A 182 -29.39 -18.48 -11.09
C ALA A 182 -29.07 -19.65 -12.04
N PRO A 183 -29.36 -20.90 -11.63
CA PRO A 183 -29.07 -22.05 -12.48
C PRO A 183 -29.75 -21.84 -13.82
N LYS A 184 -28.96 -21.79 -14.90
CA LYS A 184 -29.49 -21.72 -16.25
C LYS A 184 -30.46 -22.89 -16.40
N ALA A 185 -31.73 -22.57 -16.62
CA ALA A 185 -32.74 -23.57 -16.91
C ALA A 185 -32.22 -24.40 -18.10
N VAL A 186 -32.02 -25.69 -17.87
CA VAL A 186 -31.66 -26.64 -18.91
C VAL A 186 -32.87 -26.74 -19.82
N GLU A 187 -32.85 -26.04 -20.96
CA GLU A 187 -33.79 -26.30 -22.05
C GLU A 187 -33.57 -27.74 -22.50
N ARG A 188 -34.62 -28.56 -22.36
CA ARG A 188 -34.72 -29.92 -22.88
C ARG A 188 -35.41 -29.90 -24.23
#